data_AF-A0A6G3ZDF5-F1
#
_entry.id   AF-A0A6G3ZDF5-F1
#
_cell.length_a   1.000
_cell.length_b   1.000
_cell.length_c   1.000
_cell.angle_alpha   90.00
_cell.angle_beta   90.00
_cell.angle_gamma   90.00
#
_symmetry.space_group_name_H-M   'P 1'
#
loop_
_entity.id
_entity.type
_entity.pdbx_description
1 polymer ?
#
loop_
_entity_poly.entity_id
_entity_poly.type
_entity_poly.pdbx_seq_one_letter_code
_entity_poly.pdbx_strand_id
1 'polypeptide(L)'
;SYSQAALAYMGYFAAYFVWVNGTVYPEGFYGPVGTTTVDGVITPRTWLMLFHVILASLLLAGHFWHGLRARAIAAGFNFSKMKFNPGAIYGDTQFNSEPLFEGIIQAPQINPQIGTLATPISGSTLSLTWIKNLPIYRSGLSPVTRGLEIGMVHGYFLLGPFLKLGPLRNSDEALLAGLGSASGLVVILSLGLFIYGIAVFQGRRKPVGILPGNLQTYQEWSLFTSGFLVGGIGGVIFACFILLEIGRAGIV
;
A
#
# COMPACT_ATOMS: atom_id res chain seq x y z
N SER A 1 -34.07 13.14 29.41
CA SER A 1 -34.22 12.22 28.27
C SER A 1 -35.67 11.79 28.09
N TYR A 2 -36.38 11.37 29.14
CA TYR A 2 -37.76 10.83 29.07
C TYR A 2 -38.79 11.72 28.35
N SER A 3 -38.74 13.05 28.53
CA SER A 3 -39.67 13.98 27.87
C SER A 3 -39.52 14.04 26.34
N GLN A 4 -38.30 13.89 25.82
CA GLN A 4 -38.04 13.99 24.38
C GLN A 4 -38.50 12.75 23.61
N ALA A 5 -38.34 11.55 24.20
CA ALA A 5 -38.88 10.32 23.61
C ALA A 5 -40.41 10.31 23.64
N ALA A 6 -41.03 10.82 24.71
CA ALA A 6 -42.48 10.96 24.79
C ALA A 6 -43.03 11.91 23.72
N LEU A 7 -42.37 13.05 23.47
CA LEU A 7 -42.74 13.97 22.40
C LEU A 7 -42.61 13.34 21.00
N ALA A 8 -41.54 12.58 20.76
CA ALA A 8 -41.38 11.85 19.49
C ALA A 8 -42.50 10.82 19.29
N TYR A 9 -42.83 10.04 20.33
CA TYR A 9 -43.93 9.07 20.28
C TYR A 9 -45.28 9.74 19.99
N MET A 10 -45.58 10.84 20.68
CA MET A 10 -46.81 11.62 20.43
C MET A 10 -46.83 12.20 19.01
N GLY A 11 -45.68 12.57 18.45
CA GLY A 11 -45.56 13.01 17.05
C GLY A 11 -45.92 11.91 16.04
N TYR A 12 -45.49 10.66 16.25
CA TYR A 12 -45.92 9.53 15.41
C TYR A 12 -47.42 9.23 15.56
N PHE A 13 -47.94 9.32 16.79
CA PHE A 13 -49.38 9.17 17.04
C PHE A 13 -50.20 10.25 16.35
N ALA A 14 -49.74 11.50 16.39
CA ALA A 14 -50.36 12.62 15.68
C ALA A 14 -50.34 12.40 14.16
N ALA A 15 -49.23 11.91 13.59
CA ALA A 15 -49.16 11.56 12.18
C ALA A 15 -50.19 10.47 11.80
N TYR A 16 -50.34 9.43 12.63
CA TYR A 16 -51.35 8.39 12.41
C TYR A 16 -52.77 8.96 12.48
N PHE A 17 -53.07 9.80 13.48
CA PHE A 17 -54.38 10.47 13.59
C PHE A 17 -54.69 11.37 12.38
N VAL A 18 -53.70 12.12 11.87
CA VAL A 18 -53.84 12.92 10.64
C VAL A 18 -54.16 12.01 9.44
N TRP A 19 -53.59 10.81 9.39
CA TRP A 19 -53.78 9.88 8.28
C TRP A 19 -55.18 9.24 8.24
N VAL A 20 -55.70 8.80 9.39
CA VAL A 20 -56.93 7.98 9.44
C VAL A 20 -58.19 8.72 9.89
N ASN A 21 -58.08 9.90 10.52
CA ASN A 21 -59.22 10.58 11.13
C ASN A 21 -59.80 11.66 10.21
N GLY A 22 -60.93 11.36 9.55
CA GLY A 22 -61.69 12.30 8.73
C GLY A 22 -62.55 13.30 9.52
N THR A 23 -62.81 13.05 10.81
CA THR A 23 -63.65 13.89 11.66
C THR A 23 -62.91 15.13 12.17
N VAL A 24 -61.69 14.93 12.66
CA VAL A 24 -60.82 16.02 13.15
C VAL A 24 -60.07 16.70 12.00
N TYR A 25 -59.78 15.96 10.93
CA TYR A 25 -59.17 16.47 9.71
C TYR A 25 -60.12 16.24 8.52
N PRO A 26 -61.03 17.17 8.21
CA PRO A 26 -62.02 17.02 7.15
C PRO A 26 -61.41 16.88 5.75
N GLU A 27 -61.98 15.99 4.94
CA GLU A 27 -61.47 15.67 3.61
C GLU A 27 -61.55 16.83 2.62
N GLY A 28 -62.54 17.72 2.77
CA GLY A 28 -62.71 18.88 1.90
C GLY A 28 -61.56 19.89 1.95
N PHE A 29 -60.80 19.92 3.06
CA PHE A 29 -59.65 20.83 3.21
C PHE A 29 -58.30 20.10 3.17
N TYR A 30 -58.20 18.94 3.82
CA TYR A 30 -56.93 18.21 3.93
C TYR A 30 -56.73 17.16 2.83
N GLY A 31 -57.79 16.76 2.13
CA GLY A 31 -57.78 15.67 1.14
C GLY A 31 -58.26 14.32 1.72
N PRO A 32 -58.51 13.32 0.86
CA PRO A 32 -59.14 12.06 1.26
C PRO A 32 -58.28 11.26 2.24
N VAL A 33 -58.92 10.45 3.09
CA VAL A 33 -58.21 9.53 3.98
C VAL A 33 -57.58 8.36 3.23
N GLY A 34 -56.46 7.84 3.72
CA GLY A 34 -55.83 6.65 3.17
C GLY A 34 -55.15 6.81 1.80
N THR A 35 -55.12 8.01 1.22
CA THR A 35 -54.39 8.30 -0.03
C THR A 35 -53.34 9.39 0.16
N THR A 36 -52.18 9.21 -0.46
CA THR A 36 -51.08 10.19 -0.43
C THR A 36 -51.23 11.27 -1.51
N THR A 37 -51.95 10.97 -2.58
CA THR A 37 -52.08 11.85 -3.76
C THR A 37 -53.48 11.79 -4.34
N VAL A 38 -53.94 12.92 -4.87
CA VAL A 38 -55.15 13.01 -5.70
C VAL A 38 -54.73 13.69 -7.01
N ASP A 39 -55.04 13.06 -8.15
CA ASP A 39 -54.71 13.58 -9.49
C ASP A 39 -53.23 13.98 -9.68
N GLY A 40 -52.32 13.24 -9.04
CA GLY A 40 -50.87 13.49 -9.11
C GLY A 40 -50.37 14.61 -8.20
N VAL A 41 -51.23 15.28 -7.43
CA VAL A 41 -50.84 16.31 -6.46
C VAL A 41 -50.82 15.74 -5.05
N ILE A 42 -49.76 16.03 -4.29
CA ILE A 42 -49.63 15.63 -2.88
C ILE A 42 -50.63 16.42 -2.04
N THR A 43 -51.47 15.72 -1.28
CA THR A 43 -52.52 16.36 -0.49
C THR A 43 -51.95 17.11 0.74
N PRO A 44 -52.62 18.17 1.22
CA PRO A 44 -52.24 18.85 2.46
C PRO A 44 -52.18 17.91 3.68
N ARG A 45 -53.04 16.87 3.73
CA ARG A 45 -53.00 15.79 4.74
C ARG A 45 -51.64 15.08 4.73
N THR A 46 -51.13 14.76 3.55
CA THR A 46 -49.86 14.07 3.38
C THR A 46 -48.70 14.94 3.83
N TRP A 47 -48.70 16.24 3.48
CA TRP A 47 -47.69 17.19 3.96
C TRP A 47 -47.71 17.34 5.48
N LEU A 48 -48.89 17.46 6.08
CA LEU A 48 -49.05 17.58 7.53
C LEU A 48 -48.61 16.31 8.25
N MET A 49 -48.98 15.13 7.74
CA MET A 49 -48.52 13.84 8.26
C MET A 49 -46.99 13.73 8.18
N LEU A 50 -46.41 14.05 7.03
CA LEU A 50 -44.97 13.97 6.79
C LEU A 50 -44.20 14.92 7.71
N PHE A 51 -44.72 16.13 7.95
CA PHE A 51 -44.14 17.08 8.91
C PHE A 51 -44.03 16.46 10.32
N HIS A 52 -45.11 15.84 10.81
CA HIS A 52 -45.12 15.18 12.12
C HIS A 52 -44.15 13.99 12.17
N VAL A 53 -44.08 13.17 11.12
CA VAL A 53 -43.14 12.04 11.04
C VAL A 53 -41.69 12.50 11.04
N ILE A 54 -41.36 13.52 10.24
CA ILE A 54 -39.99 14.06 10.16
C ILE A 54 -39.59 14.67 11.50
N LEU A 55 -40.44 15.51 12.08
CA LEU A 55 -40.16 16.16 13.35
C LEU A 55 -40.02 15.14 14.49
N ALA A 56 -40.91 14.14 14.55
CA ALA A 56 -40.83 13.04 15.50
C ALA A 56 -39.52 12.25 15.37
N SER A 57 -39.11 11.96 14.13
CA SER A 57 -37.88 11.21 13.84
C SER A 57 -36.63 11.99 14.25
N LEU A 58 -36.59 13.31 14.01
CA LEU A 58 -35.49 14.16 14.46
C LEU A 58 -35.40 14.23 15.99
N LEU A 59 -36.54 14.36 16.68
CA LEU A 59 -36.58 14.35 18.13
C LEU A 59 -36.15 12.99 18.70
N LEU A 60 -36.54 11.88 18.07
CA LEU A 60 -36.14 10.53 18.48
C LEU A 60 -34.63 10.29 18.25
N ALA A 61 -34.10 10.70 17.11
CA ALA A 61 -32.66 10.63 16.83
C ALA A 61 -31.85 11.46 17.85
N GLY A 62 -32.31 12.66 18.20
CA GLY A 62 -31.71 13.47 19.26
C GLY A 62 -31.76 12.77 20.63
N HIS A 63 -32.86 12.08 20.96
CA HIS A 63 -32.97 11.34 22.21
C HIS A 63 -31.95 10.20 22.28
N PHE A 64 -31.83 9.40 21.21
CA PHE A 64 -30.84 8.34 21.13
C PHE A 64 -29.41 8.88 21.18
N TRP A 65 -29.13 9.97 20.47
CA TRP A 65 -27.81 10.62 20.51
C TRP A 65 -27.42 11.03 21.92
N HIS A 66 -28.30 11.72 22.65
CA HIS A 66 -28.02 12.13 24.03
C HIS A 66 -27.89 10.94 24.99
N GLY A 67 -28.70 9.89 24.81
CA GLY A 67 -28.62 8.65 25.61
C GLY A 67 -27.31 7.89 25.38
N LEU A 68 -26.94 7.67 24.13
CA LEU A 68 -25.67 7.02 23.74
C LEU A 68 -24.46 7.84 24.19
N ARG A 69 -24.50 9.16 24.03
CA ARG A 69 -23.43 10.05 24.48
C ARG A 69 -23.27 10.01 26.00
N ALA A 70 -24.36 10.09 26.77
CA ALA A 70 -24.30 10.00 28.23
C ALA A 70 -23.75 8.64 28.69
N ARG A 71 -24.18 7.55 28.05
CA ARG A 71 -23.67 6.20 28.31
C ARG A 71 -22.18 6.07 27.95
N ALA A 72 -21.74 6.67 26.84
CA ALA A 72 -20.34 6.68 26.44
C ALA A 72 -19.49 7.46 27.45
N ILE A 73 -19.93 8.62 27.93
CA ILE A 73 -19.23 9.37 28.99
C ILE A 73 -19.16 8.55 30.29
N ALA A 74 -20.25 7.92 30.70
CA ALA A 74 -20.29 7.06 31.90
C ALA A 74 -19.39 5.81 31.76
N ALA A 75 -19.25 5.29 30.54
CA ALA A 75 -18.30 4.22 30.20
C ALA A 75 -16.85 4.72 30.08
N GLY A 76 -16.59 6.02 30.28
CA GLY A 76 -15.26 6.62 30.28
C GLY A 76 -14.78 7.12 28.91
N PHE A 77 -15.65 7.24 27.90
CA PHE A 77 -15.27 7.76 26.57
C PHE A 77 -14.99 9.27 26.61
N ASN A 78 -13.79 9.66 26.17
CA ASN A 78 -13.40 11.05 26.00
C ASN A 78 -13.59 11.49 24.54
N PHE A 79 -14.61 12.33 24.31
CA PHE A 79 -14.95 12.82 22.97
C PHE A 79 -13.88 13.71 22.34
N SER A 80 -13.13 14.48 23.13
CA SER A 80 -12.06 15.35 22.59
C SER A 80 -10.87 14.56 22.07
N LYS A 81 -10.61 13.39 22.67
CA LYS A 81 -9.51 12.49 22.30
C LYS A 81 -9.98 11.32 21.42
N MET A 82 -11.29 11.18 21.21
CA MET A 82 -11.93 10.03 20.56
C MET A 82 -11.45 8.67 21.11
N LYS A 83 -11.24 8.55 22.43
CA LYS A 83 -10.71 7.33 23.09
C LYS A 83 -11.35 7.10 24.47
N PHE A 84 -11.45 5.84 24.91
CA PHE A 84 -11.84 5.49 26.28
C PHE A 84 -10.72 5.78 27.29
N ASN A 85 -11.10 6.21 28.49
CA ASN A 85 -10.17 6.43 29.60
C ASN A 85 -9.61 5.07 30.05
N PRO A 86 -8.27 4.89 30.14
CA PRO A 86 -7.66 3.62 30.52
C PRO A 86 -8.13 3.04 31.86
N GLY A 87 -8.66 3.87 32.77
CA GLY A 87 -9.18 3.45 34.07
C GLY A 87 -10.69 3.17 34.15
N ALA A 88 -11.41 3.16 33.02
CA ALA A 88 -12.86 2.90 32.99
C ALA A 88 -13.20 1.41 32.85
N ILE A 89 -14.45 1.02 33.13
CA ILE A 89 -14.91 -0.39 33.13
C ILE A 89 -14.74 -1.06 31.74
N TYR A 90 -14.87 -0.28 30.67
CA TYR A 90 -14.55 -0.66 29.28
C TYR A 90 -13.33 0.11 28.74
N GLY A 91 -12.51 0.65 29.64
CA GLY A 91 -11.22 1.22 29.30
C GLY A 91 -10.29 0.08 28.90
N ASP A 92 -9.72 0.17 27.71
CA ASP A 92 -8.84 -0.84 27.14
C ASP A 92 -7.53 -0.93 27.95
N THR A 93 -7.53 -1.56 29.13
CA THR A 93 -6.29 -1.95 29.83
C THR A 93 -5.64 -3.13 29.13
N GLN A 94 -6.44 -3.95 28.44
CA GLN A 94 -6.03 -5.18 27.76
C GLN A 94 -5.03 -4.97 26.61
N PHE A 95 -4.86 -3.73 26.13
CA PHE A 95 -3.95 -3.38 25.05
C PHE A 95 -2.84 -2.40 25.46
N ASN A 96 -2.76 -2.02 26.73
CA ASN A 96 -1.80 -1.03 27.21
C ASN A 96 -0.55 -1.63 27.86
N SER A 97 -0.56 -2.90 28.25
CA SER A 97 0.54 -3.50 29.05
C SER A 97 1.06 -4.85 28.57
N GLU A 98 0.55 -5.39 27.47
CA GLU A 98 1.09 -6.60 26.83
C GLU A 98 1.18 -6.33 25.32
N PRO A 99 2.26 -6.73 24.61
CA PRO A 99 2.29 -6.61 23.17
C PRO A 99 1.18 -7.52 22.61
N LEU A 100 0.06 -6.91 22.20
CA LEU A 100 -0.90 -7.47 21.25
C LEU A 100 -0.08 -7.95 20.06
N PHE A 101 0.28 -9.24 20.05
CA PHE A 101 1.06 -9.92 19.02
C PHE A 101 1.93 -8.96 18.21
N GLU A 102 3.21 -8.80 18.55
CA GLU A 102 4.15 -7.94 17.81
C GLU A 102 3.82 -8.00 16.32
N GLY A 103 3.15 -6.96 15.83
CA GLY A 103 2.44 -7.07 14.56
C GLY A 103 3.45 -7.48 13.51
N ILE A 104 3.13 -8.51 12.71
CA ILE A 104 3.93 -8.92 11.55
C ILE A 104 4.34 -7.69 10.73
N ILE A 105 3.47 -6.68 10.71
CA ILE A 105 3.70 -5.38 10.10
C ILE A 105 3.80 -4.32 11.20
N GLN A 106 4.97 -3.70 11.31
CA GLN A 106 5.24 -2.60 12.22
C GLN A 106 5.45 -1.30 11.44
N ALA A 107 5.17 -0.18 12.10
CA ALA A 107 5.64 1.10 11.60
C ALA A 107 7.19 1.10 11.56
N PRO A 108 7.80 1.76 10.57
CA PRO A 108 9.26 1.79 10.46
C PRO A 108 9.87 2.43 11.71
N GLN A 109 10.89 1.76 12.25
CA GLN A 109 11.53 2.00 13.56
C GLN A 109 11.98 3.45 13.83
N ILE A 110 12.11 4.28 12.79
CA ILE A 110 12.64 5.65 12.87
C ILE A 110 11.52 6.70 12.84
N ASN A 111 10.48 6.52 12.02
CA ASN A 111 9.39 7.50 11.90
C ASN A 111 8.14 6.88 11.22
N PRO A 112 6.98 6.82 11.90
CA PRO A 112 5.75 6.25 11.36
C PRO A 112 5.13 7.05 10.19
N GLN A 113 5.62 8.27 9.91
CA GLN A 113 5.18 9.10 8.78
C GLN A 113 5.91 8.77 7.48
N ILE A 114 6.97 7.96 7.54
CA ILE A 114 7.65 7.47 6.34
C ILE A 114 6.73 6.43 5.68
N GLY A 115 6.48 6.59 4.38
CA GLY A 115 5.64 5.68 3.58
C GLY A 115 6.28 4.31 3.32
N THR A 116 6.71 3.62 4.36
CA THR A 116 7.19 2.23 4.34
C THR A 116 6.68 1.50 5.57
N LEU A 117 6.72 0.16 5.55
CA LEU A 117 6.30 -0.69 6.66
C LEU A 117 7.37 -1.76 6.91
N ALA A 118 7.66 -2.03 8.17
CA ALA A 118 8.53 -3.12 8.58
C ALA A 118 7.71 -4.41 8.62
N THR A 119 7.86 -5.24 7.58
CA THR A 119 7.23 -6.56 7.47
C THR A 119 8.27 -7.64 7.77
N PRO A 120 7.94 -8.93 7.89
CA PRO A 120 8.96 -9.97 8.08
C PRO A 120 9.88 -10.09 6.86
N ILE A 121 9.45 -9.63 5.69
CA ILE A 121 10.26 -9.62 4.48
C ILE A 121 11.21 -8.41 4.47
N SER A 122 10.72 -7.21 4.83
CA SER A 122 11.52 -5.97 4.76
C SER A 122 12.31 -5.65 6.04
N GLY A 123 11.83 -6.10 7.20
CA GLY A 123 12.34 -5.74 8.53
C GLY A 123 12.99 -6.89 9.30
N SER A 124 12.98 -8.13 8.80
CA SER A 124 13.64 -9.24 9.49
C SER A 124 15.16 -9.10 9.48
N THR A 125 15.79 -9.55 10.57
CA THR A 125 17.25 -9.55 10.72
C THR A 125 17.94 -10.33 9.61
N LEU A 126 17.35 -11.44 9.16
CA LEU A 126 17.89 -12.25 8.06
C LEU A 126 17.89 -11.47 6.75
N SER A 127 16.76 -10.90 6.33
CA SER A 127 16.66 -10.11 5.09
C SER A 127 17.59 -8.90 5.13
N LEU A 128 17.60 -8.17 6.26
CA LEU A 128 18.47 -7.00 6.41
C LEU A 128 19.95 -7.38 6.38
N THR A 129 20.34 -8.48 7.02
CA THR A 129 21.74 -8.97 7.00
C THR A 129 22.13 -9.42 5.60
N TRP A 130 21.26 -10.16 4.91
CA TRP A 130 21.48 -10.58 3.53
C TRP A 130 21.67 -9.37 2.59
N ILE A 131 20.74 -8.41 2.65
CA ILE A 131 20.79 -7.20 1.81
C ILE A 131 22.04 -6.37 2.13
N LYS A 132 22.40 -6.19 3.40
CA LYS A 132 23.62 -5.46 3.80
C LYS A 132 24.90 -6.11 3.29
N ASN A 133 24.91 -7.43 3.10
CA ASN A 133 26.06 -8.17 2.58
C ASN A 133 26.13 -8.20 1.04
N LEU A 134 25.07 -7.78 0.35
CA LEU A 134 25.08 -7.68 -1.11
C LEU A 134 26.13 -6.67 -1.60
N PRO A 135 26.75 -6.89 -2.77
CA PRO A 135 27.86 -6.07 -3.26
C PRO A 135 27.52 -4.58 -3.35
N ILE A 136 26.26 -4.23 -3.59
CA ILE A 136 25.82 -2.83 -3.70
C ILE A 136 25.74 -2.13 -2.33
N TYR A 137 25.37 -2.83 -1.25
CA TYR A 137 25.20 -2.24 0.09
C TYR A 137 26.35 -2.54 1.05
N ARG A 138 27.24 -3.49 0.71
CA ARG A 138 28.40 -3.87 1.52
C ARG A 138 29.26 -2.65 1.83
N SER A 139 29.63 -2.42 3.09
CA SER A 139 30.49 -1.29 3.46
C SER A 139 31.94 -1.51 3.00
N GLY A 140 32.67 -0.42 2.74
CA GLY A 140 34.12 -0.46 2.46
C GLY A 140 34.56 -0.88 1.05
N LEU A 141 33.62 -1.18 0.13
CA LEU A 141 33.99 -1.52 -1.26
C LEU A 141 34.12 -0.27 -2.14
N SER A 142 35.11 -0.28 -3.04
CA SER A 142 35.24 0.73 -4.09
C SER A 142 34.10 0.63 -5.13
N PRO A 143 33.70 1.73 -5.79
CA PRO A 143 32.62 1.71 -6.78
C PRO A 143 32.87 0.73 -7.94
N VAL A 144 34.13 0.64 -8.40
CA VAL A 144 34.54 -0.28 -9.47
C VAL A 144 34.35 -1.73 -9.04
N THR A 145 34.79 -2.09 -7.83
CA THR A 145 34.67 -3.46 -7.31
C THR A 145 33.20 -3.88 -7.17
N ARG A 146 32.32 -2.97 -6.74
CA ARG A 146 30.88 -3.22 -6.69
C ARG A 146 30.33 -3.52 -8.09
N GLY A 147 30.67 -2.67 -9.06
CA GLY A 147 30.29 -2.85 -10.45
C GLY A 147 30.79 -4.18 -11.01
N LEU A 148 32.04 -4.53 -10.73
CA LEU A 148 32.68 -5.77 -11.16
C LEU A 148 31.96 -7.02 -10.65
N GLU A 149 31.73 -7.13 -9.34
CA GLU A 149 31.06 -8.29 -8.72
C GLU A 149 29.63 -8.44 -9.25
N ILE A 150 28.89 -7.33 -9.38
CA ILE A 150 27.54 -7.32 -9.94
C ILE A 150 27.57 -7.71 -11.42
N GLY A 151 28.48 -7.13 -12.20
CA GLY A 151 28.67 -7.44 -13.61
C GLY A 151 28.94 -8.93 -13.83
N MET A 152 29.89 -9.50 -13.08
CA MET A 152 30.25 -10.92 -13.18
C MET A 152 29.05 -11.84 -12.97
N VAL A 153 28.25 -11.60 -11.93
CA VAL A 153 27.06 -12.42 -11.65
C VAL A 153 26.02 -12.30 -12.79
N HIS A 154 25.78 -11.08 -13.28
CA HIS A 154 24.81 -10.88 -14.36
C HIS A 154 25.30 -11.48 -15.68
N GLY A 155 26.58 -11.30 -16.02
CA GLY A 155 27.18 -11.90 -17.22
C GLY A 155 27.11 -13.42 -17.19
N TYR A 156 27.44 -14.03 -16.05
CA TYR A 156 27.33 -15.48 -15.86
C TYR A 156 25.89 -15.97 -16.04
N PHE A 157 24.92 -15.27 -15.44
CA PHE A 157 23.51 -15.62 -15.52
C PHE A 157 22.93 -15.48 -16.94
N LEU A 158 23.27 -14.40 -17.65
CA LEU A 158 22.66 -14.06 -18.94
C LEU A 158 22.99 -15.06 -20.06
N LEU A 159 24.10 -15.78 -19.99
CA LEU A 159 24.46 -16.77 -21.01
C LEU A 159 23.39 -17.89 -21.11
N GLY A 160 22.83 -18.34 -19.99
CA GLY A 160 21.92 -19.48 -19.92
C GLY A 160 20.68 -19.33 -20.81
N PRO A 161 19.88 -18.26 -20.66
CA PRO A 161 18.72 -18.00 -21.51
C PRO A 161 19.05 -17.92 -23.01
N PHE A 162 20.12 -17.22 -23.39
CA PHE A 162 20.50 -17.09 -24.81
C PHE A 162 20.99 -18.40 -25.41
N LEU A 163 21.66 -19.24 -24.61
CA LEU A 163 22.13 -20.54 -25.05
C LEU A 163 20.97 -21.54 -25.24
N LYS A 164 20.07 -21.64 -24.25
CA LYS A 164 19.02 -22.68 -24.24
C LYS A 164 17.75 -22.27 -24.95
N LEU A 165 17.39 -21.00 -24.94
CA LEU A 165 16.15 -20.47 -25.51
C LEU A 165 16.40 -19.56 -26.73
N GLY A 166 17.66 -19.44 -27.17
CA GLY A 166 18.03 -18.64 -28.33
C GLY A 166 17.55 -19.22 -29.67
N PRO A 167 17.51 -18.40 -30.73
CA PRO A 167 17.06 -18.81 -32.05
C PRO A 167 17.95 -19.91 -32.68
N LEU A 168 19.24 -19.90 -32.35
CA LEU A 168 20.25 -20.84 -32.85
C LEU A 168 20.51 -22.03 -31.90
N ARG A 169 19.64 -22.27 -30.91
CA ARG A 169 19.82 -23.29 -29.86
C ARG A 169 20.00 -24.73 -30.36
N ASN A 170 19.53 -25.05 -31.57
CA ASN A 170 19.61 -26.38 -32.18
C ASN A 170 20.73 -26.49 -33.22
N SER A 171 21.59 -25.48 -33.33
CA SER A 171 22.74 -25.48 -34.24
C SER A 171 24.03 -25.75 -33.47
N ASP A 172 25.06 -26.21 -34.19
CA ASP A 172 26.40 -26.43 -33.61
C ASP A 172 27.03 -25.12 -33.10
N GLU A 173 26.56 -23.98 -33.60
CA GLU A 173 27.00 -22.63 -33.22
C GLU A 173 26.20 -22.02 -32.07
N ALA A 174 25.37 -22.80 -31.36
CA ALA A 174 24.52 -22.30 -30.27
C ALA A 174 25.32 -21.58 -29.17
N LEU A 175 26.51 -22.09 -28.84
CA LEU A 175 27.37 -21.49 -27.82
C LEU A 175 27.95 -20.15 -28.25
N LEU A 176 28.40 -20.05 -29.50
CA LEU A 176 28.94 -18.80 -30.06
C LEU A 176 27.84 -17.73 -30.17
N ALA A 177 26.65 -18.13 -30.64
CA ALA A 177 25.49 -17.26 -30.73
C ALA A 177 25.02 -16.78 -29.34
N GLY A 178 25.04 -17.67 -28.34
CA GLY A 178 24.73 -17.34 -26.95
C GLY A 178 25.73 -16.35 -26.35
N LEU A 179 27.04 -16.59 -26.54
CA LEU A 179 28.12 -15.70 -26.11
C LEU A 179 27.97 -14.29 -26.70
N GLY A 180 27.78 -14.21 -28.02
CA GLY A 180 27.62 -12.93 -28.72
C GLY A 180 26.38 -12.16 -28.25
N SER A 181 25.25 -12.85 -28.10
CA SER A 181 23.99 -12.24 -27.63
C SER A 181 24.07 -11.75 -26.20
N ALA A 182 24.65 -12.56 -25.29
CA ALA A 182 24.83 -12.19 -23.89
C ALA A 182 25.81 -11.01 -23.74
N SER A 183 26.93 -11.03 -24.46
CA SER A 183 27.91 -9.92 -24.47
C SER A 183 27.28 -8.64 -25.02
N GLY A 184 26.51 -8.73 -26.11
CA GLY A 184 25.77 -7.61 -26.66
C GLY A 184 24.78 -7.01 -25.67
N LEU A 185 24.03 -7.84 -24.94
CA LEU A 185 23.12 -7.36 -23.90
C LEU A 185 23.86 -6.66 -22.75
N VAL A 186 25.01 -7.20 -22.31
CA VAL A 186 25.84 -6.54 -21.29
C VAL A 186 26.31 -5.15 -21.75
N VAL A 187 26.69 -4.99 -23.02
CA VAL A 187 27.05 -3.68 -23.58
C VAL A 187 25.86 -2.72 -23.58
N ILE A 188 24.67 -3.19 -23.98
CA ILE A 188 23.43 -2.38 -23.94
C ILE A 188 23.08 -1.94 -22.51
N LEU A 189 23.16 -2.86 -21.54
CA LEU A 189 22.93 -2.55 -20.13
C LEU A 189 23.95 -1.55 -19.59
N SER A 190 25.21 -1.69 -19.98
CA SER A 190 26.28 -0.75 -19.61
C SER A 190 26.03 0.65 -20.17
N LEU A 191 25.54 0.75 -21.41
CA LEU A 191 25.12 2.02 -22.00
C LEU A 191 23.91 2.61 -21.25
N GLY A 192 22.94 1.78 -20.85
CA GLY A 192 21.82 2.20 -20.02
C GLY A 192 22.25 2.78 -18.66
N LEU A 193 23.20 2.12 -17.99
CA LEU A 193 23.79 2.61 -16.74
C LEU A 193 24.56 3.92 -16.95
N PHE A 194 25.25 4.08 -18.07
CA PHE A 194 25.94 5.32 -18.42
C PHE A 194 24.96 6.48 -18.61
N ILE A 195 23.89 6.27 -19.38
CA ILE A 195 22.82 7.27 -19.59
C ILE A 195 22.15 7.63 -18.26
N TYR A 196 21.85 6.65 -17.41
CA TYR A 196 21.33 6.88 -16.07
C TYR A 196 22.27 7.77 -15.24
N GLY A 197 23.57 7.51 -15.31
CA GLY A 197 24.58 8.29 -14.62
C GLY A 197 24.54 9.77 -15.00
N ILE A 198 24.45 10.05 -16.30
CA ILE A 198 24.30 11.42 -16.84
C ILE A 198 23.00 12.05 -16.33
N ALA A 199 21.88 11.37 -16.48
CA ALA A 199 20.56 11.92 -16.17
C ALA A 199 20.36 12.23 -14.68
N VAL A 200 20.88 11.37 -13.79
CA VAL A 200 20.65 11.48 -12.33
C VAL A 200 21.70 12.33 -11.64
N PHE A 201 22.99 12.15 -11.95
CA PHE A 201 24.07 12.80 -11.19
C PHE A 201 24.54 14.13 -11.77
N GLN A 202 24.20 14.44 -13.03
CA GLN A 202 24.47 15.77 -13.63
C GLN A 202 23.24 16.68 -13.61
N GLY A 203 22.06 16.18 -13.19
CA GLY A 203 20.82 16.94 -13.11
C GLY A 203 20.64 17.72 -11.80
N ARG A 204 19.62 18.60 -11.75
CA ARG A 204 19.24 19.36 -10.53
C ARG A 204 18.51 18.52 -9.46
N ARG A 205 18.30 17.22 -9.69
CA ARG A 205 17.55 16.33 -8.78
C ARG A 205 18.51 15.41 -8.04
N LYS A 206 18.40 15.37 -6.72
CA LYS A 206 19.11 14.39 -5.90
C LYS A 206 18.55 12.98 -6.18
N PRO A 207 19.38 11.93 -6.14
CA PRO A 207 18.89 10.56 -6.29
C PRO A 207 17.85 10.23 -5.22
N VAL A 208 16.77 9.55 -5.61
CA VAL A 208 15.72 9.10 -4.70
C VAL A 208 16.11 7.71 -4.19
N GLY A 209 16.54 7.61 -2.94
CA GLY A 209 16.89 6.34 -2.29
C GLY A 209 18.16 6.43 -1.44
N ILE A 210 18.41 5.38 -0.65
CA ILE A 210 19.61 5.25 0.19
C ILE A 210 20.70 4.58 -0.65
N LEU A 211 21.44 5.37 -1.41
CA LEU A 211 22.68 4.90 -2.05
C LEU A 211 23.84 4.99 -1.06
N PRO A 212 24.80 4.04 -1.09
CA PRO A 212 26.07 4.20 -0.40
C PRO A 212 26.69 5.55 -0.74
N GLY A 213 27.35 6.20 0.24
CA GLY A 213 27.96 7.51 0.04
C GLY A 213 28.92 7.57 -1.16
N ASN A 214 29.51 6.43 -1.52
CA ASN A 214 30.43 6.29 -2.64
C ASN A 214 29.78 5.97 -4.00
N LEU A 215 28.47 6.17 -4.17
CA LEU A 215 27.77 6.04 -5.46
C LEU A 215 26.87 7.26 -5.72
N GLN A 216 27.14 8.39 -5.06
CA GLN A 216 26.29 9.58 -5.14
C GLN A 216 26.80 10.61 -6.15
N THR A 217 27.97 10.38 -6.74
CA THR A 217 28.59 11.27 -7.73
C THR A 217 28.68 10.62 -9.10
N TYR A 218 28.69 11.44 -10.15
CA TYR A 218 28.85 10.96 -11.53
C TYR A 218 30.16 10.19 -11.74
N GLN A 219 31.26 10.67 -11.14
CA GLN A 219 32.58 10.04 -11.25
C GLN A 219 32.57 8.61 -10.70
N GLU A 220 31.99 8.42 -9.51
CA GLU A 220 31.88 7.11 -8.88
C GLU A 220 30.92 6.18 -9.64
N TRP A 221 29.83 6.73 -10.17
CA TRP A 221 28.89 5.95 -10.99
C TRP A 221 29.50 5.51 -12.33
N SER A 222 30.34 6.35 -12.94
CA SER A 222 31.08 6.00 -14.15
C SER A 222 32.05 4.85 -13.88
N LEU A 223 32.79 4.92 -12.77
CA LEU A 223 33.66 3.84 -12.29
C LEU A 223 32.90 2.54 -12.03
N PHE A 224 31.71 2.63 -11.42
CA PHE A 224 30.81 1.50 -11.24
C PHE A 224 30.39 0.89 -12.59
N THR A 225 30.01 1.72 -13.56
CA THR A 225 29.58 1.29 -14.90
C THR A 225 30.71 0.59 -15.66
N SER A 226 31.94 1.11 -15.57
CA SER A 226 33.13 0.45 -16.13
C SER A 226 33.39 -0.91 -15.48
N GLY A 227 33.26 -1.00 -14.15
CA GLY A 227 33.34 -2.28 -13.43
C GLY A 227 32.28 -3.28 -13.91
N PHE A 228 31.03 -2.83 -14.09
CA PHE A 228 29.93 -3.66 -14.59
C PHE A 228 30.19 -4.19 -16.00
N LEU A 229 30.70 -3.37 -16.91
CA LEU A 229 31.02 -3.81 -18.28
C LEU A 229 32.10 -4.89 -18.29
N VAL A 230 33.23 -4.64 -17.59
CA VAL A 230 34.35 -5.58 -17.52
C VAL A 230 33.94 -6.87 -16.82
N GLY A 231 33.25 -6.75 -15.69
CA GLY A 231 32.75 -7.89 -14.94
C GLY A 231 31.72 -8.68 -15.74
N GLY A 232 30.81 -8.00 -16.43
CA GLY A 232 29.78 -8.60 -17.27
C GLY A 232 30.36 -9.44 -18.39
N ILE A 233 31.25 -8.87 -19.21
CA ILE A 233 31.92 -9.62 -20.29
C ILE A 233 32.73 -10.78 -19.70
N GLY A 234 33.48 -10.53 -18.62
CA GLY A 234 34.24 -11.58 -17.92
C GLY A 234 33.35 -12.73 -17.41
N GLY A 235 32.18 -12.42 -16.87
CA GLY A 235 31.20 -13.41 -16.40
C GLY A 235 30.61 -14.25 -17.53
N VAL A 236 30.30 -13.64 -18.68
CA VAL A 236 29.83 -14.37 -19.87
C VAL A 236 30.91 -15.32 -20.39
N ILE A 237 32.16 -14.85 -20.50
CA ILE A 237 33.30 -15.67 -20.95
C ILE A 237 33.54 -16.82 -19.97
N PHE A 238 33.48 -16.55 -18.65
CA PHE A 238 33.67 -17.57 -17.63
C PHE A 238 32.58 -18.65 -17.67
N ALA A 239 31.31 -18.26 -17.84
CA ALA A 239 30.22 -19.22 -18.02
C ALA A 239 30.41 -20.07 -19.28
N CYS A 240 30.85 -19.46 -20.38
CA CYS A 240 31.17 -20.17 -21.63
C CYS A 240 32.31 -21.17 -21.42
N PHE A 241 33.37 -20.76 -20.73
CA PHE A 241 34.50 -21.63 -20.38
C PHE A 241 34.06 -22.84 -19.55
N ILE A 242 33.24 -22.64 -18.52
CA ILE A 242 32.70 -23.75 -17.72
C ILE A 242 31.91 -24.74 -18.58
N LEU A 243 31.08 -24.25 -19.50
CA LEU A 243 30.30 -25.13 -20.38
C LEU A 243 31.17 -25.91 -21.36
N LEU A 244 32.23 -25.29 -21.88
CA LEU A 244 33.24 -25.98 -22.71
C LEU A 244 33.94 -27.09 -21.92
N GLU A 245 34.34 -26.81 -20.67
CA GLU A 245 35.00 -27.79 -19.81
C GLU A 245 34.08 -28.94 -19.40
N ILE A 246 32.80 -28.67 -19.12
CA ILE A 246 31.78 -29.70 -18.87
C ILE A 246 31.61 -30.60 -20.09
N GLY A 247 31.52 -30.02 -21.29
CA GLY A 247 31.45 -30.78 -22.54
C GLY A 247 32.71 -31.62 -22.79
N ARG A 248 33.90 -31.05 -22.53
CA ARG A 248 35.19 -31.75 -22.64
C ARG A 248 35.32 -32.91 -21.65
N ALA A 249 34.81 -32.74 -20.44
CA ALA A 249 34.84 -33.76 -19.39
C ALA A 249 33.81 -34.88 -19.58
N GLY A 250 32.90 -34.77 -20.56
CA GLY A 250 31.86 -35.76 -20.83
C GLY A 250 30.83 -35.88 -19.71
N ILE A 251 30.62 -34.82 -18.92
CA ILE A 251 29.70 -34.81 -17.77
C ILE A 251 28.22 -34.56 -18.22
N VAL A 252 27.95 -34.56 -19.54
CA VAL A 252 26.62 -34.40 -20.13
C VAL A 252 26.46 -35.33 -21.32
#